data_AF-A0A1B6GSQ4-F1
#
_entry.id   AF-A0A1B6GSQ4-F1
#
_cell.length_a   1.000
_cell.length_b   1.000
_cell.length_c   1.000
_cell.angle_alpha   90.00
_cell.angle_beta   90.00
_cell.angle_gamma   90.00
#
_symmetry.space_group_name_H-M   'P 1'
#
loop_
_entity.id
_entity.type
_entity.pdbx_description
1 polymer ?
#
loop_
_entity_poly.entity_id
_entity_poly.type
_entity_poly.pdbx_seq_one_letter_code
_entity_poly.pdbx_strand_id
1 'polypeptide(L)'
;LSRALLFILPFTSDAWFCIISSIALMAPTLYIIHRLSPFYNYHGMCNTKGLGKISNCFWYVYGALLQQGGTYLPMADSGRLIIGTWWIVVLVVVTTYCGNLVAFLTFPKMDKVVASVHDLLERKEELSWGIPDA
;
A
#
# COMPACT_ATOMS: atom_id res chain seq x y z
N LEU A 1 12.76 -18.85 4.72
CA LEU A 1 12.75 -17.37 4.68
C LEU A 1 12.33 -16.78 3.31
N SER A 2 12.64 -17.43 2.18
CA SER A 2 12.41 -16.88 0.81
C SER A 2 10.94 -16.65 0.39
N ARG A 3 9.97 -17.38 0.96
CA ARG A 3 8.56 -17.33 0.49
C ARG A 3 7.79 -16.07 0.92
N ALA A 4 8.12 -15.45 2.05
CA ALA A 4 7.45 -14.24 2.54
C ALA A 4 7.87 -13.00 1.73
N LEU A 5 9.12 -12.96 1.26
CA LEU A 5 9.63 -11.88 0.41
C LEU A 5 8.88 -11.80 -0.93
N LEU A 6 8.34 -12.92 -1.44
CA LEU A 6 7.53 -12.94 -2.67
C LEU A 6 6.29 -12.03 -2.59
N PHE A 7 5.75 -11.81 -1.39
CA PHE A 7 4.59 -10.93 -1.19
C PHE A 7 4.99 -9.44 -1.06
N ILE A 8 6.24 -9.14 -0.71
CA ILE A 8 6.75 -7.76 -0.59
C ILE A 8 7.44 -7.29 -1.89
N LEU A 9 7.96 -8.23 -2.69
CA LEU A 9 8.60 -8.04 -3.99
C LEU A 9 7.78 -7.28 -5.07
N PRO A 10 6.43 -7.32 -5.11
CA PRO A 10 5.67 -6.63 -6.15
C PRO A 10 5.75 -5.10 -6.06
N PHE A 11 6.19 -4.57 -4.92
CA PHE A 11 6.21 -3.13 -4.66
C PHE A 11 7.62 -2.71 -4.26
N THR A 12 8.19 -1.77 -5.01
CA THR A 12 9.51 -1.20 -4.74
C THR A 12 9.53 -0.53 -3.37
N SER A 13 10.69 -0.52 -2.69
CA SER A 13 10.83 0.10 -1.36
C SER A 13 10.34 1.55 -1.32
N ASP A 14 10.56 2.33 -2.37
CA ASP A 14 10.05 3.70 -2.50
C ASP A 14 8.53 3.80 -2.41
N ALA A 15 7.85 2.83 -3.02
CA ALA A 15 6.41 2.85 -3.10
C ALA A 15 5.78 2.49 -1.73
N TRP A 16 6.41 1.60 -0.95
CA TRP A 16 6.03 1.37 0.46
C TRP A 16 6.15 2.64 1.31
N PHE A 17 7.22 3.41 1.13
CA PHE A 17 7.36 4.71 1.80
C PHE A 17 6.26 5.69 1.38
N CYS A 18 5.88 5.72 0.10
CA CYS A 18 4.74 6.52 -0.37
C CYS A 18 3.41 6.11 0.29
N ILE A 19 3.15 4.81 0.45
CA ILE A 19 1.93 4.33 1.12
C ILE A 19 1.93 4.76 2.60
N ILE A 20 3.02 4.50 3.33
CA ILE A 20 3.13 4.89 4.74
C ILE A 20 2.97 6.41 4.90
N SER A 21 3.60 7.18 4.02
CA SER A 21 3.49 8.64 3.99
C SER A 21 2.04 9.09 3.76
N SER A 22 1.33 8.49 2.79
CA SER A 22 -0.07 8.84 2.51
C SER A 22 -1.01 8.55 3.68
N ILE A 23 -0.81 7.43 4.39
CA ILE A 23 -1.55 7.10 5.63
C ILE A 23 -1.26 8.15 6.72
N ALA A 24 0.03 8.49 6.89
CA ALA A 24 0.47 9.48 7.87
C ALA A 24 -0.07 10.89 7.59
N LEU A 25 -0.32 11.25 6.32
CA LEU A 25 -0.93 12.52 5.93
C LEU A 25 -2.46 12.52 6.05
N MET A 26 -3.10 11.38 5.81
CA MET A 26 -4.57 11.30 5.85
C MET A 26 -5.14 11.38 7.27
N ALA A 27 -4.48 10.75 8.25
CA ALA A 27 -4.91 10.80 9.65
C ALA A 27 -5.02 12.23 10.24
N PRO A 28 -4.02 13.13 10.10
CA PRO A 28 -4.13 14.52 10.54
C PRO A 28 -5.13 15.32 9.70
N THR A 29 -5.27 15.04 8.40
CA THR A 29 -6.28 15.68 7.55
C THR A 29 -7.70 15.41 8.08
N LEU A 30 -8.00 14.15 8.40
CA LEU A 30 -9.27 13.75 9.02
C LEU A 30 -9.50 14.44 10.38
N TYR A 31 -8.46 14.53 11.21
CA TYR A 31 -8.53 15.20 12.50
C TYR A 31 -8.77 16.71 12.39
N ILE A 32 -8.06 17.39 11.49
CA ILE A 32 -8.22 18.83 11.25
C ILE A 32 -9.65 19.13 10.79
N ILE A 33 -10.20 18.34 9.86
CA ILE A 33 -11.55 18.54 9.33
C ILE A 33 -12.61 18.26 10.41
N HIS A 34 -12.40 17.26 11.25
CA HIS A 34 -13.27 17.02 12.40
C HIS A 34 -13.28 18.22 13.35
N ARG A 35 -12.11 18.84 13.60
CA ARG A 35 -11.97 19.99 14.50
C ARG A 35 -12.49 21.31 13.89
N LEU A 36 -12.33 21.50 12.59
CA LEU A 36 -12.80 22.69 11.87
C LEU A 36 -14.30 22.66 11.56
N SER A 37 -14.92 21.48 11.57
CA SER A 37 -16.33 21.36 11.20
C SER A 37 -17.25 22.01 12.25
N PRO A 38 -17.98 23.10 11.90
CA PRO A 38 -18.85 23.81 12.83
C PRO A 38 -20.05 22.97 13.28
N PHE A 39 -20.38 21.91 12.54
CA PHE A 39 -21.43 20.95 12.87
C PHE A 39 -21.23 20.31 14.25
N TYR A 40 -19.98 19.99 14.60
CA TYR A 40 -19.64 19.36 15.89
C TYR A 40 -19.64 20.35 17.05
N ASN A 41 -19.32 21.63 16.79
CA ASN A 41 -19.43 22.71 17.78
C ASN A 41 -20.90 23.04 18.08
N TYR A 42 -21.76 23.08 17.06
CA TYR A 42 -23.19 23.37 17.23
C TYR A 42 -23.91 22.29 18.06
N HIS A 43 -23.58 21.02 17.85
CA HIS A 43 -24.20 19.90 18.59
C HIS A 43 -23.51 19.55 19.92
N GLY A 44 -22.47 20.30 20.34
CA GLY A 44 -21.73 20.02 21.58
C GLY A 44 -21.01 18.65 21.62
N MET A 45 -20.79 18.02 20.45
CA MET A 45 -20.19 16.68 20.33
C MET A 45 -18.70 16.72 19.94
N CYS A 46 -18.07 17.89 20.04
CA CYS A 46 -16.73 18.20 19.54
C CYS A 46 -15.62 17.29 20.11
N ASN A 47 -15.84 16.64 21.26
CA ASN A 47 -14.83 15.82 21.93
C ASN A 47 -15.31 14.42 22.37
N THR A 48 -16.57 14.06 22.10
CA THR A 48 -17.24 12.90 22.71
C THR A 48 -17.55 11.75 21.75
N LYS A 49 -17.55 11.96 20.42
CA LYS A 49 -17.88 10.88 19.46
C LYS A 49 -16.82 10.63 18.38
N GLY A 50 -16.34 9.39 18.35
CA GLY A 50 -15.69 8.74 17.20
C GLY A 50 -14.31 9.29 16.84
N LEU A 51 -14.27 10.32 16.00
CA LEU A 51 -13.07 10.85 15.35
C LEU A 51 -12.39 12.01 16.10
N GLY A 52 -12.86 12.34 17.31
CA GLY A 52 -12.27 13.42 18.13
C GLY A 52 -10.83 13.18 18.59
N LYS A 53 -10.34 11.93 18.51
CA LYS A 53 -8.95 11.57 18.84
C LYS A 53 -8.19 11.18 17.58
N ILE A 54 -6.97 11.71 17.43
CA ILE A 54 -6.06 11.38 16.31
C ILE A 54 -5.81 9.87 16.18
N SER A 55 -5.75 9.14 17.31
CA SER A 55 -5.58 7.69 17.33
C SER A 55 -6.73 6.93 16.67
N ASN A 56 -7.98 7.38 16.91
CA ASN A 56 -9.15 6.78 16.27
C ASN A 56 -9.18 7.09 14.76
N CYS A 57 -8.75 8.29 14.35
CA CYS A 57 -8.58 8.62 12.94
C CYS A 57 -7.52 7.73 12.28
N PHE A 58 -6.38 7.52 12.94
CA PHE A 58 -5.34 6.63 12.44
C PHE A 58 -5.85 5.20 12.28
N TRP A 59 -6.55 4.67 13.30
CA TRP A 59 -7.14 3.33 13.25
C TRP A 59 -8.19 3.19 12.14
N TYR A 60 -8.98 4.25 11.91
CA TYR A 60 -9.94 4.29 10.80
C TYR A 60 -9.24 4.21 9.43
N VAL A 61 -8.24 5.08 9.21
CA VAL A 61 -7.48 5.14 7.96
C VAL A 61 -6.77 3.82 7.69
N TYR A 62 -6.18 3.23 8.72
CA TYR A 62 -5.52 1.92 8.68
C TYR A 62 -6.50 0.78 8.38
N GLY A 63 -7.64 0.72 9.09
CA GLY A 63 -8.67 -0.31 8.86
C GLY A 63 -9.30 -0.20 7.47
N ALA A 64 -9.49 1.02 6.97
CA ALA A 64 -9.96 1.25 5.61
C ALA A 64 -8.96 0.72 4.55
N LEU A 65 -7.66 0.92 4.74
CA LEU A 65 -6.61 0.38 3.87
C LEU A 65 -6.68 -1.16 3.79
N LEU A 66 -6.86 -1.80 4.94
CA LEU A 66 -6.99 -3.26 5.05
C LEU A 66 -8.35 -3.81 4.57
N GLN A 67 -9.22 -2.98 3.98
CA GLN A 67 -10.59 -3.33 3.61
C GLN A 67 -11.45 -3.87 4.78
N GLN A 68 -11.02 -3.67 6.04
CA GLN A 68 -11.84 -3.99 7.21
C GLN A 68 -12.87 -2.89 7.49
N GLY A 69 -12.64 -1.68 6.98
CA GLY A 69 -13.42 -0.50 7.28
C GLY A 69 -13.02 0.12 8.62
N GLY A 70 -13.87 0.98 9.18
CA GLY A 70 -13.59 1.60 10.46
C GLY A 70 -14.82 1.67 11.36
N THR A 71 -14.58 1.56 12.66
CA THR A 71 -15.63 1.47 13.71
C THR A 71 -16.49 2.73 13.82
N TYR A 72 -15.97 3.88 13.39
CA TYR A 72 -16.62 5.17 13.55
C TYR A 72 -16.73 5.89 12.21
N LEU A 73 -17.95 6.26 11.80
CA LEU A 73 -18.19 7.13 10.64
C LEU A 73 -18.45 8.58 11.10
N PRO A 74 -17.94 9.59 10.38
CA PRO A 74 -18.29 10.99 10.63
C PRO A 74 -19.75 11.23 10.29
N MET A 75 -20.39 12.02 11.16
CA MET A 75 -21.78 12.45 11.02
C MET A 75 -21.90 13.64 10.05
N ALA A 76 -20.87 14.48 9.97
CA ALA A 76 -20.84 15.62 9.05
C ALA A 76 -20.56 15.17 7.60
N ASP A 77 -21.30 15.74 6.65
CA ASP A 77 -21.15 15.42 5.22
C ASP A 77 -19.76 15.75 4.68
N SER A 78 -19.13 16.83 5.15
CA SER A 78 -17.74 17.16 4.80
C SER A 78 -16.75 16.05 5.18
N GLY A 79 -16.99 15.36 6.31
CA GLY A 79 -16.14 14.23 6.72
C GLY A 79 -16.37 12.99 5.85
N ARG A 80 -17.60 12.79 5.36
CA ARG A 80 -17.94 11.68 4.46
C ARG A 80 -17.28 11.84 3.09
N LEU A 81 -17.23 13.06 2.55
CA LEU A 81 -16.55 13.33 1.28
C LEU A 81 -15.06 12.96 1.34
N ILE A 82 -14.37 13.31 2.42
CA ILE A 82 -12.94 13.02 2.62
C ILE A 82 -12.69 11.52 2.73
N ILE A 83 -13.54 10.82 3.48
CA ILE A 83 -13.48 9.35 3.58
C ILE A 83 -13.74 8.72 2.21
N GLY A 84 -14.69 9.25 1.44
CA GLY A 84 -14.94 8.81 0.07
C GLY A 84 -13.69 8.96 -0.82
N THR A 85 -13.02 10.11 -0.75
CA THR A 85 -11.74 10.31 -1.46
C THR A 85 -10.67 9.33 -1.00
N TRP A 86 -10.56 9.08 0.32
CA TRP A 86 -9.63 8.08 0.85
C TRP A 86 -9.92 6.67 0.33
N TRP A 87 -11.19 6.27 0.27
CA TRP A 87 -11.58 4.97 -0.28
C TRP A 87 -11.17 4.79 -1.74
N ILE A 88 -11.24 5.84 -2.56
CA ILE A 88 -10.76 5.80 -3.94
C ILE A 88 -9.25 5.55 -3.97
N VAL A 89 -8.48 6.26 -3.13
CA VAL A 89 -7.03 6.06 -3.02
C VAL A 89 -6.71 4.62 -2.62
N VAL A 90 -7.37 4.09 -1.59
CA VAL A 90 -7.19 2.71 -1.14
C VAL A 90 -7.49 1.72 -2.27
N LEU A 91 -8.59 1.92 -3.00
CA LEU A 91 -8.97 1.05 -4.13
C LEU A 91 -7.86 1.03 -5.18
N VAL A 92 -7.35 2.20 -5.59
CA VAL A 92 -6.27 2.30 -6.58
C VAL A 92 -4.99 1.60 -6.09
N VAL A 93 -4.60 1.79 -4.84
CA VAL A 93 -3.41 1.16 -4.26
C VAL A 93 -3.54 -0.36 -4.22
N VAL A 94 -4.67 -0.86 -3.71
CA VAL A 94 -4.92 -2.31 -3.55
C VAL A 94 -5.00 -2.99 -4.91
N THR A 95 -5.73 -2.40 -5.87
CA THR A 95 -5.85 -2.96 -7.22
C THR A 95 -4.49 -3.00 -7.92
N THR A 96 -3.68 -1.95 -7.79
CA THR A 96 -2.31 -1.92 -8.33
C THR A 96 -1.43 -2.98 -7.69
N TYR A 97 -1.49 -3.12 -6.36
CA TYR A 97 -0.74 -4.16 -5.64
C TYR A 97 -1.14 -5.57 -6.10
N CYS A 98 -2.45 -5.86 -6.19
CA CYS A 98 -2.95 -7.13 -6.69
C CYS A 98 -2.50 -7.37 -8.14
N GLY A 99 -2.57 -6.36 -9.01
CA GLY A 99 -2.12 -6.46 -10.40
C GLY A 99 -0.63 -6.78 -10.52
N ASN A 100 0.21 -6.06 -9.77
CA ASN A 100 1.66 -6.30 -9.75
C ASN A 100 2.01 -7.67 -9.17
N LEU A 101 1.29 -8.11 -8.13
CA LEU A 101 1.46 -9.43 -7.56
C LEU A 101 1.08 -10.54 -8.55
N VAL A 102 -0.05 -10.40 -9.24
CA VAL A 102 -0.49 -11.37 -10.27
C VAL A 102 0.50 -11.43 -11.43
N ALA A 103 0.99 -10.28 -11.89
CA ALA A 103 2.04 -10.24 -12.92
C ALA A 103 3.29 -11.00 -12.47
N PHE A 104 3.74 -10.77 -11.23
CA PHE A 104 4.90 -11.47 -10.67
C PHE A 104 4.68 -12.99 -10.50
N LEU A 105 3.46 -13.44 -10.20
CA LEU A 105 3.12 -14.86 -10.08
C LEU A 105 2.96 -15.56 -11.45
N THR A 106 2.57 -14.82 -12.49
CA THR A 106 2.27 -15.38 -13.81
C THR A 106 3.51 -15.42 -14.70
N PHE A 107 4.43 -14.46 -14.56
CA PHE A 107 5.68 -14.48 -15.32
C PHE A 107 6.74 -15.32 -14.58
N PRO A 108 7.18 -16.46 -15.13
CA PRO A 108 8.37 -17.11 -14.63
C PRO A 108 9.54 -16.13 -14.74
N LYS A 109 10.35 -16.01 -13.68
CA LYS A 109 11.60 -15.23 -13.75
C LYS A 109 12.45 -15.82 -14.86
N MET A 110 12.48 -15.16 -16.01
CA MET A 110 13.36 -15.53 -17.10
C MET A 110 14.79 -15.34 -16.58
N ASP A 111 15.53 -16.43 -16.44
CA ASP A 111 16.95 -16.34 -16.15
C ASP A 111 17.60 -15.46 -17.22
N LYS A 112 18.44 -14.53 -16.78
CA LYS A 112 19.16 -13.62 -17.69
C LYS A 112 19.83 -14.45 -18.77
N VAL A 113 19.42 -14.21 -20.02
CA VAL A 113 20.02 -14.80 -21.22
C VAL A 113 21.49 -14.44 -21.20
N VAL A 114 22.35 -15.46 -21.26
CA VAL A 114 23.79 -15.27 -21.28
C VAL A 114 24.16 -14.52 -22.56
N ALA A 115 24.46 -13.23 -22.41
CA ALA A 115 24.75 -12.34 -23.55
C ALA A 115 26.26 -12.21 -23.83
N SER A 116 27.12 -12.65 -22.90
CA SER A 116 28.57 -12.50 -23.01
C SER A 116 29.31 -13.69 -22.40
N VAL A 117 30.51 -13.96 -22.89
CA VAL A 117 31.42 -15.00 -22.37
C VAL A 117 31.74 -14.79 -20.89
N HIS A 118 31.75 -13.54 -20.42
CA HIS A 118 31.94 -13.22 -19.00
C HIS A 118 30.79 -13.75 -18.12
N ASP A 119 29.55 -13.66 -18.62
CA ASP A 119 28.32 -14.12 -17.95
C ASP A 119 28.27 -15.68 -17.92
N LEU A 120 28.94 -16.36 -18.88
CA LEU A 120 29.18 -17.81 -18.85
C LEU A 120 30.22 -18.21 -17.80
N LEU A 121 31.29 -17.42 -17.65
CA LEU A 121 32.34 -17.69 -16.68
C LEU A 121 31.85 -17.53 -15.24
N GLU A 122 30.96 -16.58 -15.00
CA GLU A 122 30.37 -16.34 -13.68
C GLU A 122 29.39 -17.46 -13.26
N ARG A 123 28.76 -18.15 -14.23
CA ARG A 123 27.85 -19.28 -13.98
C ARG A 123 28.48 -20.66 -14.24
N LYS A 124 29.80 -20.78 -14.15
CA LYS A 124 30.54 -22.01 -14.44
C LYS A 124 30.12 -23.23 -13.60
N GLU A 125 29.54 -23.01 -12.42
CA GLU A 125 29.04 -24.08 -11.53
C GLU A 125 27.61 -24.53 -11.86
N GLU A 126 26.83 -23.71 -12.58
CA GLU A 126 25.43 -23.97 -12.92
C GLU A 126 25.24 -24.44 -14.38
N LEU A 127 26.16 -24.07 -15.28
CA LEU A 127 26.07 -24.37 -16.71
C LEU A 127 27.32 -25.13 -17.21
N SER A 128 27.13 -26.38 -17.64
CA SER A 128 28.12 -27.13 -18.40
C SER A 128 28.01 -26.76 -19.89
N TRP A 129 29.08 -26.20 -20.45
CA TRP A 129 29.17 -25.82 -21.86
C TRP A 129 30.39 -26.50 -22.51
N GLY A 130 30.30 -26.79 -23.80
CA GLY A 130 31.34 -27.44 -24.59
C GLY A 130 31.17 -27.15 -26.08
N ILE A 131 32.24 -27.32 -26.85
CA ILE A 131 32.22 -27.22 -28.32
C ILE A 131 32.00 -28.64 -28.85
N PRO A 132 31.09 -28.86 -29.81
CA PRO A 132 30.93 -30.18 -30.41
C PRO A 132 32.24 -30.59 -31.09
N ASP A 133 32.73 -31.78 -30.75
CA ASP A 133 33.89 -32.39 -31.40
C ASP A 133 33.58 -32.58 -32.89
N ALA A 134 34.49 -32.11 -33.75
CA ALA A 134 34.39 -32.18 -35.21
C ALA A 134 34.73 -33.56 -35.75
#